data_AF-A0A7S1Y2H4-F1
#
_entry.id   AF-A0A7S1Y2H4-F1
#
_cell.length_a   1.000
_cell.length_b   1.000
_cell.length_c   1.000
_cell.angle_alpha   90.00
_cell.angle_beta   90.00
_cell.angle_gamma   90.00
#
_symmetry.space_group_name_H-M   'P 1'
#
loop_
_entity.id
_entity.type
_entity.pdbx_description
1 polymer ?
#
loop_
_entity_poly.entity_id
_entity_poly.type
_entity_poly.pdbx_seq_one_letter_code
_entity_poly.pdbx_strand_id
1 'polypeptide(L)'
;RFHNGEFFLEDKLRALGETDMIHLTPTFGWLWNTVFTPSPGLSEYISKTKQAMGTTAGNYVAVHCRIHYPLLLRDSLGATYRDVIKTPEPGLPDHAGIILEGAGKEFGVGVGLHALQCARTLLQDDKEPLYFFSDANNLVEYLTRNVRDTPVNQSDPIDVKAQPILEKVNVVARPDISDRNYHIDAVQIAEPRLYYALFADLYLAMEARCVVFGYGGFGRFAQQLTGPNKCYLQHQLHIHNPFFGHSLKMRDNVCKESSYAHLAE
;
A
#
# COMPACT_ATOMS: atom_id res chain seq x y z
N ARG A 1 -25.07 2.08 11.23
CA ARG A 1 -24.52 3.40 11.64
C ARG A 1 -23.66 3.89 10.50
N PHE A 2 -24.01 5.00 9.86
CA PHE A 2 -23.19 5.59 8.81
C PHE A 2 -21.90 6.08 9.46
N HIS A 3 -20.77 5.49 9.09
CA HIS A 3 -19.47 6.11 9.39
C HIS A 3 -19.38 7.34 8.49
N ASN A 4 -19.80 8.49 9.02
CA ASN A 4 -19.51 9.79 8.44
C ASN A 4 -17.99 9.97 8.50
N GLY A 5 -17.30 9.40 7.52
CA GLY A 5 -15.86 9.50 7.40
C GLY A 5 -15.44 10.94 7.21
N GLU A 6 -14.16 11.17 7.39
CA GLU A 6 -13.51 12.47 7.24
C GLU A 6 -13.89 13.22 5.93
N PHE A 7 -14.17 12.49 4.84
CA PHE A 7 -14.64 13.07 3.57
C PHE A 7 -16.09 13.52 3.56
N PHE A 8 -16.97 12.82 4.27
CA PHE A 8 -18.33 13.31 4.43
C PHE A 8 -18.31 14.64 5.16
N LEU A 9 -17.41 14.78 6.14
CA LEU A 9 -17.19 16.06 6.81
C LEU A 9 -16.56 17.08 5.85
N GLU A 10 -15.55 16.71 5.06
CA GLU A 10 -14.94 17.59 4.02
C GLU A 10 -15.98 18.14 3.04
N ASP A 11 -16.76 17.27 2.41
CA ASP A 11 -17.79 17.65 1.43
C ASP A 11 -18.80 18.62 2.06
N LYS A 12 -19.14 18.40 3.35
CA LYS A 12 -20.01 19.31 4.10
C LYS A 12 -19.33 20.64 4.39
N LEU A 13 -18.06 20.66 4.78
CA LEU A 13 -17.29 21.88 5.02
C LEU A 13 -17.15 22.69 3.71
N ARG A 14 -16.80 22.04 2.59
CA ARG A 14 -16.77 22.67 1.25
C ARG A 14 -18.12 23.25 0.84
N ALA A 15 -19.21 22.51 1.08
CA ALA A 15 -20.55 22.99 0.80
C ALA A 15 -20.95 24.20 1.66
N LEU A 16 -20.29 24.40 2.81
CA LEU A 16 -20.45 25.57 3.67
C LEU A 16 -19.49 26.72 3.31
N GLY A 17 -18.63 26.56 2.30
CA GLY A 17 -17.66 27.58 1.88
C GLY A 17 -16.38 27.61 2.73
N GLU A 18 -16.15 26.60 3.57
CA GLU A 18 -14.89 26.48 4.31
C GLU A 18 -13.74 26.27 3.33
N THR A 19 -12.59 26.89 3.61
CA THR A 19 -11.37 26.75 2.81
C THR A 19 -10.27 25.99 3.54
N ASP A 20 -10.38 25.87 4.87
CA ASP A 20 -9.43 25.14 5.71
C ASP A 20 -9.93 23.69 5.93
N MET A 21 -9.34 22.76 5.18
CA MET A 21 -9.76 21.35 5.20
C MET A 21 -8.89 20.56 6.18
N ILE A 22 -9.55 19.79 7.06
CA ILE A 22 -8.92 19.03 8.15
C ILE A 22 -7.74 18.14 7.66
N HIS A 23 -7.85 17.57 6.47
CA HIS A 23 -6.93 16.56 5.90
C HIS A 23 -5.70 17.16 5.22
N LEU A 24 -5.74 18.46 4.93
CA LEU A 24 -4.65 19.21 4.29
C LEU A 24 -3.93 20.11 5.28
N THR A 25 -4.41 20.18 6.53
CA THR A 25 -3.69 20.94 7.54
C THR A 25 -2.34 20.25 7.81
N PRO A 26 -1.22 20.99 7.69
CA PRO A 26 0.11 20.48 8.05
C PRO A 26 0.16 19.98 9.50
N THR A 27 -0.80 20.41 10.32
CA THR A 27 -0.95 20.16 11.74
C THR A 27 -0.75 18.69 12.11
N PHE A 28 -1.32 17.74 11.37
CA PHE A 28 -1.18 16.33 11.75
C PHE A 28 0.25 15.81 11.58
N GLY A 29 0.89 16.08 10.44
CA GLY A 29 2.31 15.78 10.24
C GLY A 29 3.24 16.58 11.16
N TRP A 30 2.90 17.83 11.47
CA TRP A 30 3.66 18.66 12.41
C TRP A 30 3.60 18.11 13.83
N LEU A 31 2.40 17.78 14.31
CA LEU A 31 2.21 17.16 15.62
C LEU A 31 2.97 15.84 15.68
N TRP A 32 2.83 14.99 14.67
CA TRP A 32 3.54 13.72 14.62
C TRP A 32 5.05 13.91 14.75
N ASN A 33 5.65 14.75 13.92
CA ASN A 33 7.10 14.98 13.95
C ASN A 33 7.57 15.70 15.23
N THR A 34 6.66 16.36 15.95
CA THR A 34 6.95 17.00 17.25
C THR A 34 6.95 15.98 18.39
N VAL A 35 6.01 15.02 18.37
CA VAL A 35 5.78 14.12 19.52
C VAL A 35 6.34 12.71 19.32
N PHE A 36 6.62 12.30 18.08
CA PHE A 36 7.18 11.00 17.76
C PHE A 36 8.57 11.15 17.14
N THR A 37 9.56 10.54 17.80
CA THR A 37 10.91 10.36 17.28
C THR A 37 11.22 8.87 17.26
N PRO A 38 11.73 8.30 16.16
CA PRO A 38 12.12 6.89 16.14
C PRO A 38 13.14 6.61 17.24
N SER A 39 13.01 5.47 17.93
CA SER A 39 14.03 5.00 18.86
C SER A 39 15.38 4.81 18.12
N PRO A 40 16.52 4.79 18.83
CA PRO A 40 17.82 4.55 18.19
C PRO A 40 17.85 3.27 17.33
N GLY A 41 17.23 2.19 17.81
CA GLY A 41 17.16 0.93 17.06
C GLY A 41 16.28 1.01 15.81
N LEU A 42 15.16 1.72 15.86
CA LEU A 42 14.32 1.94 14.68
C LEU A 42 15.01 2.87 13.68
N SER A 43 15.67 3.93 14.15
CA SER A 43 16.47 4.84 13.31
C SER A 43 17.57 4.10 12.55
N GLU A 44 18.30 3.21 13.23
CA GLU A 44 19.32 2.37 12.62
C GLU A 44 18.72 1.43 11.58
N TYR A 45 17.60 0.78 11.90
CA TYR A 45 16.89 -0.12 11.00
C TYR A 45 16.41 0.61 9.72
N ILE A 46 15.81 1.80 9.85
CA ILE A 46 15.39 2.63 8.71
C ILE A 46 16.59 3.00 7.84
N SER A 47 17.70 3.41 8.46
CA SER A 47 18.92 3.81 7.75
C SER A 47 19.52 2.65 6.94
N LYS A 48 19.63 1.45 7.55
CA LYS A 48 20.10 0.24 6.86
C LYS A 48 19.17 -0.16 5.72
N THR A 49 17.86 -0.03 5.93
CA THR A 49 16.85 -0.34 4.91
C THR A 49 17.00 0.59 3.70
N LYS A 50 17.12 1.90 3.92
CA LYS A 50 17.39 2.88 2.85
C LYS A 50 18.66 2.57 2.08
N GLN A 51 19.74 2.29 2.81
CA GLN A 51 21.04 1.94 2.22
C GLN A 51 20.94 0.69 1.34
N ALA A 52 20.28 -0.36 1.83
CA ALA A 52 20.10 -1.62 1.09
C ALA A 52 19.28 -1.41 -0.20
N MET A 53 18.29 -0.51 -0.17
CA MET A 53 17.47 -0.18 -1.34
C MET A 53 18.10 0.87 -2.26
N GLY A 54 19.22 1.50 -1.88
CA GLY A 54 19.80 2.62 -2.61
C GLY A 54 18.91 3.87 -2.65
N THR A 55 18.08 4.07 -1.62
CA THR A 55 17.12 5.19 -1.52
C THR A 55 17.56 6.25 -0.51
N THR A 56 17.11 7.48 -0.72
CA THR A 56 17.27 8.62 0.20
C THR A 56 15.96 9.41 0.23
N ALA A 57 15.75 10.23 1.26
CA ALA A 57 14.50 10.97 1.39
C ALA A 57 14.23 11.83 0.13
N GLY A 58 13.03 11.70 -0.43
CA GLY A 58 12.59 12.45 -1.61
C GLY A 58 13.09 11.93 -2.96
N ASN A 59 13.82 10.81 -3.04
CA ASN A 59 14.36 10.28 -4.31
C ASN A 59 13.65 9.02 -4.84
N TYR A 60 12.46 8.73 -4.32
CA TYR A 60 11.66 7.55 -4.68
C TYR A 60 10.17 7.83 -4.52
N VAL A 61 9.34 7.00 -5.13
CA VAL A 61 7.89 6.97 -4.92
C VAL A 61 7.54 5.77 -4.05
N ALA A 62 6.73 5.97 -3.02
CA ALA A 62 6.23 4.89 -2.17
C ALA A 62 4.88 4.39 -2.69
N VAL A 63 4.71 3.07 -2.75
CA VAL A 63 3.53 2.38 -3.27
C VAL A 63 3.00 1.42 -2.22
N HIS A 64 1.87 1.76 -1.63
CA HIS A 64 1.19 0.95 -0.63
C HIS A 64 0.04 0.15 -1.24
N CYS A 65 0.09 -1.17 -1.11
CA CYS A 65 -1.06 -2.03 -1.35
C CYS A 65 -1.60 -2.60 -0.04
N ARG A 66 -2.93 -2.70 0.05
CA ARG A 66 -3.60 -3.42 1.13
C ARG A 66 -4.47 -4.48 0.49
N ILE A 67 -4.09 -5.74 0.66
CA ILE A 67 -4.81 -6.86 0.05
C ILE A 67 -5.41 -7.81 1.11
N HIS A 68 -4.95 -7.74 2.36
CA HIS A 68 -5.62 -8.33 3.52
C HIS A 68 -6.72 -7.38 4.02
N TYR A 69 -7.74 -7.19 3.18
CA TYR A 69 -8.96 -6.47 3.55
C TYR A 69 -10.17 -7.35 3.25
N PRO A 70 -10.84 -7.91 4.28
CA PRO A 70 -11.95 -8.85 4.13
C PRO A 70 -13.05 -8.43 3.15
N LEU A 71 -13.36 -7.12 3.10
CA LEU A 71 -14.41 -6.60 2.21
C LEU A 71 -13.97 -6.59 0.74
N LEU A 72 -12.69 -6.30 0.47
CA LEU A 72 -12.14 -6.36 -0.89
C LEU A 72 -12.30 -7.77 -1.48
N LEU A 73 -11.99 -8.77 -0.65
CA LEU A 73 -12.06 -10.18 -1.06
C LEU A 73 -13.47 -10.63 -1.37
N ARG A 74 -14.43 -10.30 -0.49
CA ARG A 74 -15.83 -10.67 -0.67
C ARG A 74 -16.42 -10.01 -1.93
N ASP A 75 -16.17 -8.71 -2.10
CA ASP A 75 -16.80 -7.94 -3.17
C ASP A 75 -16.14 -8.21 -4.54
N SER A 76 -14.86 -8.58 -4.58
CA SER A 76 -14.11 -8.77 -5.84
C SER A 76 -14.11 -10.21 -6.35
N LEU A 77 -14.06 -11.22 -5.47
CA LEU A 77 -13.92 -12.62 -5.89
C LEU A 77 -15.24 -13.39 -5.89
N GLY A 78 -16.34 -12.80 -5.39
CA GLY A 78 -17.60 -13.53 -5.15
C GLY A 78 -17.45 -14.75 -4.22
N ALA A 79 -16.26 -14.95 -3.68
CA ALA A 79 -15.87 -16.08 -2.87
C ALA A 79 -16.51 -15.96 -1.50
N THR A 80 -16.96 -17.08 -0.95
CA THR A 80 -17.34 -17.07 0.46
C THR A 80 -16.06 -16.83 1.28
N TYR A 81 -16.17 -16.08 2.38
CA TYR A 81 -15.04 -15.75 3.26
C TYR A 81 -14.18 -16.98 3.64
N ARG A 82 -14.74 -18.21 3.56
CA ARG A 82 -14.04 -19.46 3.85
C ARG A 82 -13.10 -19.96 2.73
N ASP A 83 -13.34 -19.58 1.47
CA ASP A 83 -12.59 -20.12 0.33
C ASP A 83 -11.24 -19.41 0.13
N VAL A 84 -11.13 -18.18 0.62
CA VAL A 84 -9.93 -17.34 0.49
C VAL A 84 -9.01 -17.46 1.69
N ILE A 85 -9.50 -18.03 2.80
CA ILE A 85 -8.82 -18.02 4.09
C ILE A 85 -8.54 -19.46 4.54
N LYS A 86 -7.27 -19.84 4.62
CA LYS A 86 -6.85 -21.01 5.43
C LYS A 86 -6.13 -20.57 6.69
N THR A 87 -6.91 -20.66 7.78
CA THR A 87 -6.56 -20.97 9.19
C THR A 87 -5.53 -20.11 9.95
N PRO A 88 -5.75 -19.98 11.28
CA PRO A 88 -5.14 -18.97 12.12
C PRO A 88 -3.75 -19.40 12.57
N GLU A 89 -2.70 -18.70 12.12
CA GLU A 89 -1.51 -18.63 12.94
C GLU A 89 -1.79 -17.72 14.15
N PRO A 90 -1.43 -18.15 15.38
CA PRO A 90 -1.51 -17.29 16.55
C PRO A 90 -0.80 -15.93 16.33
N GLY A 91 -1.45 -14.85 16.76
CA GLY A 91 -0.87 -13.49 16.76
C GLY A 91 -1.10 -12.65 15.48
N LEU A 92 -1.97 -13.07 14.55
CA LEU A 92 -2.45 -12.20 13.46
C LEU A 92 -3.84 -11.64 13.84
N PRO A 93 -4.05 -10.31 13.87
CA PRO A 93 -5.37 -9.73 14.07
C PRO A 93 -6.27 -9.94 12.83
N ASP A 94 -5.66 -9.99 11.65
CA ASP A 94 -6.32 -10.32 10.39
C ASP A 94 -6.10 -11.81 10.09
N HIS A 95 -6.98 -12.67 10.62
CA HIS A 95 -7.01 -14.12 10.35
C HIS A 95 -7.36 -14.46 8.88
N ALA A 96 -7.15 -13.54 7.93
CA ALA A 96 -7.74 -13.52 6.60
C ALA A 96 -6.77 -12.86 5.60
N GLY A 97 -5.95 -13.65 4.92
CA GLY A 97 -5.05 -13.16 3.88
C GLY A 97 -5.36 -13.78 2.53
N ILE A 98 -4.97 -13.09 1.45
CA ILE A 98 -4.98 -13.69 0.12
C ILE A 98 -3.85 -14.68 0.05
N ILE A 99 -4.21 -15.94 -0.21
CA ILE A 99 -3.23 -16.92 -0.66
C ILE A 99 -2.82 -16.51 -2.09
N LEU A 100 -1.53 -16.32 -2.31
CA LEU A 100 -1.00 -15.92 -3.62
C LEU A 100 -0.91 -17.12 -4.58
N GLU A 101 -2.03 -17.84 -4.71
CA GLU A 101 -2.25 -18.98 -5.60
C GLU A 101 -3.60 -18.82 -6.32
N GLY A 102 -3.74 -19.40 -7.52
CA GLY A 102 -4.99 -19.38 -8.31
C GLY A 102 -5.59 -17.97 -8.44
N ALA A 103 -6.90 -17.85 -8.16
CA ALA A 103 -7.62 -16.57 -8.20
C ALA A 103 -7.09 -15.53 -7.19
N GLY A 104 -6.52 -15.97 -6.08
CA GLY A 104 -5.89 -15.08 -5.10
C GLY A 104 -4.60 -14.47 -5.64
N LYS A 105 -3.76 -15.26 -6.34
CA LYS A 105 -2.60 -14.74 -7.08
C LYS A 105 -3.02 -13.73 -8.12
N GLU A 106 -4.02 -14.06 -8.93
CA GLU A 106 -4.51 -13.19 -10.00
C GLU A 106 -4.98 -11.84 -9.46
N PHE A 107 -5.81 -11.86 -8.42
CA PHE A 107 -6.30 -10.64 -7.78
C PHE A 107 -5.18 -9.84 -7.11
N GLY A 108 -4.37 -10.48 -6.25
CA GLY A 108 -3.33 -9.80 -5.49
C GLY A 108 -2.25 -9.19 -6.40
N VAL A 109 -1.77 -9.96 -7.38
CA VAL A 109 -0.81 -9.47 -8.39
C VAL A 109 -1.46 -8.42 -9.28
N GLY A 110 -2.71 -8.59 -9.69
CA GLY A 110 -3.45 -7.61 -10.49
C GLY A 110 -3.53 -6.25 -9.80
N VAL A 111 -3.91 -6.22 -8.52
CA VAL A 111 -3.93 -5.00 -7.69
C VAL A 111 -2.53 -4.37 -7.60
N GLY A 112 -1.51 -5.18 -7.30
CA GLY A 112 -0.14 -4.69 -7.18
C GLY A 112 0.43 -4.12 -8.48
N LEU A 113 0.19 -4.77 -9.62
CA LEU A 113 0.61 -4.28 -10.93
C LEU A 113 -0.11 -2.99 -11.31
N HIS A 114 -1.41 -2.89 -11.04
CA HIS A 114 -2.15 -1.65 -11.22
C HIS A 114 -1.54 -0.51 -10.39
N ALA A 115 -1.26 -0.76 -9.10
CA ALA A 115 -0.61 0.22 -8.22
C ALA A 115 0.75 0.71 -8.76
N LEU A 116 1.56 -0.22 -9.27
CA LEU A 116 2.86 0.10 -9.88
C LEU A 116 2.71 0.92 -11.17
N GLN A 117 1.74 0.60 -12.02
CA GLN A 117 1.45 1.37 -13.22
C GLN A 117 0.99 2.80 -12.88
N CYS A 118 0.15 2.95 -11.86
CA CYS A 118 -0.24 4.25 -11.34
C CYS A 118 0.98 5.02 -10.84
N ALA A 119 1.83 4.38 -10.05
CA ALA A 119 3.05 5.00 -9.54
C ALA A 119 4.02 5.42 -10.66
N ARG A 120 4.08 4.66 -11.75
CA ARG A 120 4.92 4.97 -12.91
C ARG A 120 4.60 6.34 -13.53
N THR A 121 3.35 6.77 -13.47
CA THR A 121 2.94 8.11 -13.97
C THR A 121 3.53 9.27 -13.16
N LEU A 122 4.05 9.00 -11.96
CA LEU A 122 4.64 9.98 -11.07
C LEU A 122 6.17 10.02 -11.14
N LEU A 123 6.81 9.07 -11.82
CA LEU A 123 8.27 8.96 -11.88
C LEU A 123 8.90 10.15 -12.62
N GLN A 124 10.06 10.59 -12.14
CA GLN A 124 10.91 11.56 -12.81
C GLN A 124 11.69 10.90 -13.96
N ASP A 125 12.08 9.65 -13.79
CA ASP A 125 12.69 8.80 -14.82
C ASP A 125 12.48 7.30 -14.51
N ASP A 126 12.73 6.43 -15.50
CA ASP A 126 12.48 4.98 -15.39
C ASP A 126 13.41 4.25 -14.37
N LYS A 127 14.47 4.91 -13.87
CA LYS A 127 15.39 4.36 -12.86
C LYS A 127 15.03 4.77 -11.44
N GLU A 128 14.18 5.78 -11.26
CA GLU A 128 13.73 6.21 -9.95
C GLU A 128 13.07 5.03 -9.19
N PRO A 129 13.51 4.72 -7.96
CA PRO A 129 12.96 3.60 -7.21
C PRO A 129 11.46 3.76 -6.91
N LEU A 130 10.72 2.66 -7.07
CA LEU A 130 9.38 2.47 -6.55
C LEU A 130 9.48 1.60 -5.30
N TYR A 131 9.38 2.21 -4.12
CA TYR A 131 9.32 1.48 -2.86
C TYR A 131 7.94 0.85 -2.68
N PHE A 132 7.84 -0.47 -2.89
CA PHE A 132 6.58 -1.20 -2.78
C PHE A 132 6.46 -1.89 -1.41
N PHE A 133 5.33 -1.67 -0.74
CA PHE A 133 5.04 -2.28 0.56
C PHE A 133 3.56 -2.65 0.67
N SER A 134 3.29 -3.71 1.42
CA SER A 134 1.95 -4.26 1.61
C SER A 134 1.84 -4.94 2.97
N ASP A 135 0.60 -5.09 3.41
CA ASP A 135 0.20 -6.04 4.46
C ASP A 135 0.38 -7.52 4.08
N ALA A 136 0.73 -7.82 2.83
CA ALA A 136 0.96 -9.15 2.29
C ALA A 136 2.40 -9.27 1.77
N ASN A 137 3.28 -9.79 2.62
CA ASN A 137 4.71 -9.87 2.35
C ASN A 137 5.03 -10.73 1.12
N ASN A 138 4.28 -11.80 0.90
CA ASN A 138 4.39 -12.66 -0.28
C ASN A 138 4.10 -11.90 -1.59
N LEU A 139 3.17 -10.94 -1.59
CA LEU A 139 2.90 -10.08 -2.75
C LEU A 139 4.10 -9.16 -3.01
N VAL A 140 4.65 -8.54 -1.97
CA VAL A 140 5.82 -7.66 -2.11
C VAL A 140 7.01 -8.44 -2.63
N GLU A 141 7.29 -9.61 -2.08
CA GLU A 141 8.36 -10.50 -2.52
C GLU A 141 8.16 -10.92 -3.98
N TYR A 142 6.93 -11.29 -4.36
CA TYR A 142 6.60 -11.64 -5.74
C TYR A 142 6.90 -10.50 -6.73
N LEU A 143 6.46 -9.28 -6.42
CA LEU A 143 6.58 -8.12 -7.32
C LEU A 143 8.00 -7.52 -7.35
N THR A 144 8.84 -7.82 -6.37
CA THR A 144 10.18 -7.22 -6.25
C THR A 144 11.31 -8.18 -6.63
N ARG A 145 11.16 -9.48 -6.34
CA ARG A 145 12.21 -10.49 -6.51
C ARG A 145 11.82 -11.58 -7.50
N ASN A 146 10.70 -12.26 -7.26
CA ASN A 146 10.43 -13.54 -7.93
C ASN A 146 10.38 -13.43 -9.45
N VAL A 147 9.77 -12.39 -10.00
CA VAL A 147 9.68 -12.21 -11.46
C VAL A 147 11.01 -11.77 -12.09
N ARG A 148 11.94 -11.19 -11.32
CA ARG A 148 13.25 -10.72 -11.82
C ARG A 148 14.34 -11.77 -11.68
N ASP A 149 14.37 -12.44 -10.54
CA ASP A 149 15.47 -13.33 -10.15
C ASP A 149 15.21 -14.78 -10.56
N THR A 150 13.96 -15.12 -10.89
CA THR A 150 13.55 -16.47 -11.29
C THR A 150 13.13 -16.47 -12.76
N PRO A 151 13.48 -17.50 -13.55
CA PRO A 151 12.94 -17.65 -14.89
C PRO A 151 11.41 -17.62 -14.86
N VAL A 152 10.82 -16.77 -15.69
CA VAL A 152 9.36 -16.64 -15.80
C VAL A 152 8.75 -17.99 -16.13
N ASN A 153 7.80 -18.42 -15.31
CA ASN A 153 7.01 -19.60 -15.57
C ASN A 153 6.07 -19.32 -16.75
N GLN A 154 6.48 -19.70 -17.95
CA GLN A 154 5.70 -19.50 -19.18
C GLN A 154 4.33 -20.20 -19.16
N SER A 155 4.11 -21.14 -18.22
CA SER A 155 2.81 -21.80 -18.02
C SER A 155 1.88 -21.02 -17.08
N ASP A 156 2.38 -20.02 -16.36
CA ASP A 156 1.58 -19.16 -15.49
C ASP A 156 1.25 -17.84 -16.22
N PRO A 157 -0.02 -17.62 -16.61
CA PRO A 157 -0.41 -16.42 -17.34
C PRO A 157 -0.19 -15.12 -16.53
N ILE A 158 -0.16 -15.22 -15.19
CA ILE A 158 0.06 -14.08 -14.31
C ILE A 158 1.52 -13.65 -14.38
N ASP A 159 2.46 -14.60 -14.37
CA ASP A 159 3.89 -14.31 -14.50
C ASP A 159 4.20 -13.69 -15.87
N VAL A 160 3.63 -14.25 -16.94
CA VAL A 160 3.74 -13.71 -18.32
C VAL A 160 3.22 -12.28 -18.41
N LYS A 161 2.12 -11.95 -17.72
CA LYS A 161 1.56 -10.59 -17.70
C LYS A 161 2.36 -9.62 -16.82
N ALA A 162 2.89 -10.09 -15.69
CA ALA A 162 3.62 -9.27 -14.73
C ALA A 162 4.98 -8.82 -15.26
N GLN A 163 5.71 -9.73 -15.93
CA GLN A 163 7.07 -9.51 -16.42
C GLN A 163 7.26 -8.19 -17.20
N PRO A 164 6.52 -7.91 -18.29
CA PRO A 164 6.77 -6.72 -19.11
C PRO A 164 6.46 -5.40 -18.37
N ILE A 165 5.73 -5.43 -17.27
CA ILE A 165 5.50 -4.26 -16.41
C ILE A 165 6.68 -4.11 -15.46
N LEU A 166 7.09 -5.19 -14.78
CA LEU A 166 8.14 -5.19 -13.77
C LEU A 166 9.54 -4.92 -14.35
N GLU A 167 9.76 -5.22 -15.62
CA GLU A 167 10.99 -4.87 -16.36
C GLU A 167 11.13 -3.37 -16.65
N LYS A 168 10.03 -2.60 -16.60
CA LYS A 168 9.99 -1.17 -16.98
C LYS A 168 10.08 -0.21 -15.80
N VAL A 169 10.14 -0.73 -14.59
CA VAL A 169 10.17 0.07 -13.36
C VAL A 169 11.30 -0.42 -12.48
N ASN A 170 11.77 0.38 -11.54
CA ASN A 170 12.74 -0.06 -10.52
C ASN A 170 12.01 -0.32 -9.19
N VAL A 171 11.37 -1.49 -9.04
CA VAL A 171 10.68 -1.83 -7.79
C VAL A 171 11.68 -2.29 -6.74
N VAL A 172 11.61 -1.68 -5.55
CA VAL A 172 12.43 -2.04 -4.38
C VAL A 172 11.52 -2.29 -3.18
N ALA A 173 11.99 -3.10 -2.25
CA ALA A 173 11.35 -3.36 -0.97
C ALA A 173 12.40 -3.59 0.11
N ARG A 174 11.94 -3.67 1.37
CA ARG A 174 12.83 -3.94 2.50
C ARG A 174 13.60 -5.26 2.29
N PRO A 175 14.86 -5.34 2.73
CA PRO A 175 15.65 -6.56 2.54
C PRO A 175 15.08 -7.76 3.30
N ASP A 176 14.39 -7.52 4.40
CA ASP A 176 13.75 -8.51 5.27
C ASP A 176 12.25 -8.68 4.97
N ILE A 177 11.80 -8.39 3.74
CA ILE A 177 10.37 -8.47 3.41
C ILE A 177 9.77 -9.86 3.62
N SER A 178 10.57 -10.91 3.52
CA SER A 178 10.15 -12.30 3.77
C SER A 178 9.86 -12.56 5.26
N ASP A 179 10.35 -11.71 6.17
CA ASP A 179 10.07 -11.79 7.60
C ASP A 179 8.68 -11.24 7.91
N ARG A 180 7.97 -11.86 8.86
CA ARG A 180 6.59 -11.50 9.21
C ARG A 180 6.48 -10.07 9.74
N ASN A 181 5.53 -9.31 9.19
CA ASN A 181 5.12 -8.01 9.73
C ASN A 181 4.17 -8.19 10.93
N TYR A 182 4.49 -7.53 12.05
CA TYR A 182 3.60 -7.47 13.21
C TYR A 182 2.67 -6.27 13.11
N HIS A 183 1.40 -6.51 13.40
CA HIS A 183 0.33 -5.53 13.32
C HIS A 183 0.01 -4.97 14.72
N ILE A 184 -0.23 -3.66 14.82
CA ILE A 184 -0.46 -2.98 16.12
C ILE A 184 -1.78 -3.42 16.77
N ASP A 185 -2.76 -3.82 15.97
CA ASP A 185 -4.04 -4.36 16.41
C ASP A 185 -3.98 -5.85 16.77
N ALA A 186 -2.80 -6.48 16.71
CA ALA A 186 -2.61 -7.85 17.16
C ALA A 186 -2.98 -7.99 18.64
N VAL A 187 -3.77 -9.02 18.96
CA VAL A 187 -4.26 -9.32 20.31
C VAL A 187 -3.11 -9.58 21.31
N GLN A 188 -1.91 -9.90 20.81
CA GLN A 188 -0.73 -10.18 21.63
C GLN A 188 0.28 -9.04 21.53
N ILE A 189 0.61 -8.46 22.69
CA ILE A 189 1.71 -7.50 22.82
C ILE A 189 3.01 -8.26 22.58
N ALA A 190 3.68 -7.96 21.47
CA ALA A 190 4.97 -8.53 21.13
C ALA A 190 6.13 -7.61 21.57
N GLU A 191 7.37 -8.09 21.49
CA GLU A 191 8.54 -7.24 21.72
C GLU A 191 8.57 -6.05 20.74
N PRO A 192 8.91 -4.82 21.17
CA PRO A 192 8.86 -3.63 20.32
C PRO A 192 9.61 -3.74 18.99
N ARG A 193 10.71 -4.50 18.95
CA ARG A 193 11.54 -4.71 17.76
C ARG A 193 10.79 -5.41 16.63
N LEU A 194 9.79 -6.23 16.97
CA LEU A 194 8.98 -6.96 15.99
C LEU A 194 8.08 -6.02 15.16
N TYR A 195 7.84 -4.79 15.64
CA TYR A 195 7.10 -3.76 14.92
C TYR A 195 8.00 -2.83 14.08
N TYR A 196 9.33 -3.00 14.10
CA TYR A 196 10.24 -2.09 13.38
C TYR A 196 9.94 -2.04 11.89
N ALA A 197 9.68 -3.21 11.30
CA ALA A 197 9.24 -3.37 9.93
C ALA A 197 8.06 -2.45 9.55
N LEU A 198 6.98 -2.48 10.35
CA LEU A 198 5.79 -1.66 10.16
C LEU A 198 6.10 -0.16 10.26
N PHE A 199 6.84 0.25 11.30
CA PHE A 199 7.18 1.66 11.46
C PHE A 199 8.17 2.13 10.39
N ALA A 200 9.07 1.28 9.92
CA ALA A 200 9.96 1.60 8.82
C ALA A 200 9.17 1.82 7.53
N ASP A 201 8.19 0.97 7.22
CA ASP A 201 7.28 1.18 6.08
C ASP A 201 6.61 2.56 6.15
N LEU A 202 6.15 2.96 7.35
CA LEU A 202 5.54 4.27 7.58
C LEU A 202 6.54 5.42 7.34
N TYR A 203 7.71 5.39 7.96
CA TYR A 203 8.72 6.45 7.83
C TYR A 203 9.28 6.54 6.40
N LEU A 204 9.48 5.40 5.74
CA LEU A 204 9.89 5.38 4.34
C LEU A 204 8.80 5.96 3.43
N ALA A 205 7.53 5.62 3.64
CA ALA A 205 6.45 6.27 2.91
C ALA A 205 6.37 7.78 3.22
N MET A 206 6.64 8.17 4.47
CA MET A 206 6.66 9.57 4.86
C MET A 206 7.78 10.38 4.19
N GLU A 207 8.90 9.74 3.86
CA GLU A 207 10.06 10.39 3.24
C GLU A 207 10.05 10.35 1.71
N ALA A 208 9.20 9.50 1.11
CA ALA A 208 9.04 9.38 -0.34
C ALA A 208 8.60 10.68 -1.02
N ARG A 209 9.02 10.94 -2.26
CA ARG A 209 8.62 12.13 -3.02
C ARG A 209 7.12 12.19 -3.28
N CYS A 210 6.56 11.05 -3.70
CA CYS A 210 5.13 10.85 -3.86
C CYS A 210 4.69 9.59 -3.10
N VAL A 211 3.43 9.55 -2.67
CA VAL A 211 2.83 8.35 -2.08
C VAL A 211 1.64 7.88 -2.93
N VAL A 212 1.69 6.63 -3.36
CA VAL A 212 0.66 5.95 -4.13
C VAL A 212 0.00 4.95 -3.21
N PHE A 213 -1.32 5.04 -3.00
CA PHE A 213 -1.99 4.19 -2.01
C PHE A 213 -3.38 3.71 -2.45
N GLY A 214 -3.75 2.53 -1.97
CA GLY A 214 -5.03 1.88 -2.24
C GLY A 214 -5.99 1.95 -1.05
N TYR A 215 -6.58 0.81 -0.72
CA TYR A 215 -7.46 0.64 0.43
C TYR A 215 -6.69 0.55 1.76
N GLY A 216 -7.41 0.58 2.89
CA GLY A 216 -6.84 0.28 4.22
C GLY A 216 -6.17 1.45 4.96
N GLY A 217 -6.10 2.64 4.37
CA GLY A 217 -5.74 3.87 5.09
C GLY A 217 -4.26 4.02 5.49
N PHE A 218 -3.45 2.97 5.56
CA PHE A 218 -2.06 3.06 6.02
C PHE A 218 -1.15 3.92 5.11
N GLY A 219 -1.18 3.70 3.79
CA GLY A 219 -0.47 4.59 2.85
C GLY A 219 -1.01 6.02 2.84
N ARG A 220 -2.32 6.20 3.05
CA ARG A 220 -2.93 7.53 3.22
C ARG A 220 -2.45 8.21 4.50
N PHE A 221 -2.36 7.45 5.59
CA PHE A 221 -1.85 7.94 6.86
C PHE A 221 -0.41 8.43 6.70
N ALA A 222 0.45 7.66 6.03
CA ALA A 222 1.79 8.11 5.67
C ALA A 222 1.76 9.44 4.90
N GLN A 223 0.91 9.56 3.89
CA GLN A 223 0.75 10.81 3.12
C GLN A 223 0.34 11.99 4.01
N GLN A 224 -0.64 11.83 4.90
CA GLN A 224 -1.09 12.87 5.84
C GLN A 224 0.04 13.33 6.78
N LEU A 225 0.95 12.44 7.14
CA LEU A 225 2.11 12.74 7.99
C LEU A 225 3.20 13.54 7.27
N THR A 226 3.21 13.59 5.94
CA THR A 226 4.26 14.26 5.15
C THR A 226 4.06 15.76 4.95
N GLY A 227 2.86 16.29 5.26
CA GLY A 227 2.51 17.70 5.09
C GLY A 227 1.77 18.02 3.76
N PRO A 228 1.36 19.29 3.57
CA PRO A 228 0.36 19.70 2.58
C PRO A 228 0.82 19.63 1.11
N ASN A 229 2.14 19.60 0.87
CA ASN A 229 2.72 19.79 -0.47
C ASN A 229 3.32 18.51 -1.05
N LYS A 230 3.03 17.35 -0.46
CA LYS A 230 3.49 16.07 -1.03
C LYS A 230 2.51 15.55 -2.07
N CYS A 231 3.09 15.22 -3.21
CA CYS A 231 2.45 14.52 -4.30
C CYS A 231 1.85 13.19 -3.82
N TYR A 232 0.63 12.87 -4.27
CA TYR A 232 0.01 11.58 -4.00
C TYR A 232 -0.90 11.15 -5.14
N LEU A 233 -1.15 9.84 -5.22
CA LEU A 233 -2.07 9.25 -6.19
C LEU A 233 -2.77 8.06 -5.56
N GLN A 234 -4.06 7.93 -5.80
CA GLN A 234 -4.82 6.79 -5.34
C GLN A 234 -4.96 5.77 -6.47
N HIS A 235 -4.65 4.50 -6.19
CA HIS A 235 -4.75 3.40 -7.17
C HIS A 235 -5.94 2.47 -6.91
N GLN A 236 -6.99 2.98 -6.28
CA GLN A 236 -8.12 2.13 -5.96
C GLN A 236 -8.80 1.59 -7.22
N LEU A 237 -8.83 0.27 -7.33
CA LEU A 237 -9.72 -0.41 -8.27
C LEU A 237 -11.17 -0.07 -7.91
N HIS A 238 -11.97 0.22 -8.93
CA HIS A 238 -13.37 0.59 -8.77
C HIS A 238 -14.17 -0.63 -8.31
N ILE A 239 -14.32 -0.80 -6.99
CA ILE A 239 -15.26 -1.79 -6.47
C ILE A 239 -16.66 -1.20 -6.69
N HIS A 240 -17.52 -1.96 -7.37
CA HIS A 240 -18.90 -1.55 -7.69
C HIS A 240 -19.76 -1.16 -6.47
N ASN A 241 -19.28 -1.36 -5.24
CA ASN A 241 -20.00 -1.03 -4.01
C ASN A 241 -19.31 0.13 -3.24
N PRO A 242 -19.76 1.38 -3.41
CA PRO A 242 -19.15 2.57 -2.78
C PRO A 242 -19.41 2.69 -1.26
N PHE A 243 -20.00 1.68 -0.62
CA PHE A 243 -20.63 1.83 0.70
C PHE A 243 -19.70 1.76 1.91
N PHE A 244 -18.41 1.45 1.77
CA PHE A 244 -17.51 1.31 2.92
C PHE A 244 -16.26 2.20 2.83
N GLY A 245 -16.44 3.48 3.19
CA GLY A 245 -15.61 4.21 4.15
C GLY A 245 -14.15 4.59 3.83
N HIS A 246 -13.50 3.98 2.84
CA HIS A 246 -12.07 4.23 2.58
C HIS A 246 -11.75 4.58 1.14
N SER A 247 -12.75 4.67 0.28
CA SER A 247 -12.59 5.22 -1.06
C SER A 247 -12.64 6.74 -1.01
N LEU A 248 -11.52 7.39 -1.34
CA LEU A 248 -11.54 8.81 -1.66
C LEU A 248 -12.52 8.98 -2.83
N LYS A 249 -13.59 9.75 -2.64
CA LYS A 249 -14.38 10.28 -3.75
C LYS A 249 -13.68 11.48 -4.42
N MET A 250 -12.37 11.61 -4.24
CA MET A 250 -11.61 12.63 -4.96
C MET A 250 -11.64 12.23 -6.43
N ARG A 251 -12.10 13.13 -7.30
CA ARG A 251 -12.03 12.92 -8.76
C ARG A 251 -10.62 13.19 -9.31
N ASP A 252 -9.87 13.97 -8.55
CA ASP A 252 -8.52 14.43 -8.85
C ASP A 252 -7.54 13.54 -8.06
N ASN A 253 -6.42 13.18 -8.68
CA ASN A 253 -5.42 12.25 -8.11
C ASN A 253 -5.92 10.82 -7.88
N VAL A 254 -6.88 10.37 -8.69
CA VAL A 254 -7.18 8.94 -8.86
C VAL A 254 -6.55 8.48 -10.16
N CYS A 255 -5.81 7.38 -10.07
CA CYS A 255 -5.34 6.67 -11.23
C CYS A 255 -6.55 6.14 -12.00
N LYS A 256 -6.92 6.84 -13.07
CA LYS A 256 -7.98 6.41 -13.98
C LYS A 256 -7.41 5.28 -14.82
N GLU A 257 -8.12 4.16 -14.87
CA GLU A 257 -7.64 2.94 -15.54
C GLU A 257 -7.11 3.19 -16.96
N SER A 258 -5.94 2.61 -17.23
CA SER A 258 -5.73 1.89 -18.48
C SER A 258 -6.41 0.53 -18.35
N SER A 259 -7.63 0.39 -18.86
CA SER A 259 -8.38 -0.87 -19.08
C SER A 259 -7.79 -2.15 -18.42
N TYR A 260 -8.11 -2.42 -17.16
CA TYR A 260 -7.85 -3.72 -16.52
C TYR A 260 -9.07 -4.64 -16.52
N ALA A 261 -10.19 -4.18 -17.09
CA ALA A 261 -11.46 -4.91 -17.24
C ALA A 261 -11.38 -6.27 -17.97
N HIS A 262 -10.23 -6.64 -18.56
CA HIS A 262 -10.06 -7.89 -19.31
C HIS A 262 -9.51 -9.08 -18.48
N LEU A 263 -9.40 -8.98 -17.16
CA LEU A 263 -9.00 -10.12 -16.29
C LEU A 263 -10.16 -10.77 -15.54
N ALA A 264 -11.37 -10.24 -15.65
CA ALA A 264 -12.54 -10.75 -14.92
C ALA A 264 -13.62 -11.34 -15.85
N GLU A 265 -13.31 -11.53 -17.15
CA GLU A 265 -14.19 -12.19 -18.13
C GLU A 265 -13.59 -13.51 -18.62
#